data_AF-A0A5Q3QCM7-F1
#
_entry.id   AF-A0A5Q3QCM7-F1
#
_cell.length_a   1.000
_cell.length_b   1.000
_cell.length_c   1.000
_cell.angle_alpha   90.00
_cell.angle_beta   90.00
_cell.angle_gamma   90.00
#
_symmetry.space_group_name_H-M   'P 1'
#
loop_
_entity.id
_entity.type
_entity.pdbx_description
1 polymer ?
#
loop_
_entity_poly.entity_id
_entity_poly.type
_entity_poly.pdbx_seq_one_letter_code
_entity_poly.pdbx_strand_id
1 'polypeptide(L)' 'MPTGGPTRGDAWQLARTAGMTQPGIARFEAGGTVPTIPVLERLARALDADLVVRLAPRSPAA' A
#
# COMPACT_ATOMS: atom_id res chain seq x y z
N MET A 1 10.65 -14.60 -20.16
CA MET A 1 10.30 -14.30 -18.76
C MET A 1 10.58 -12.83 -18.52
N PRO A 2 9.59 -11.94 -18.28
CA PRO A 2 9.88 -10.55 -18.00
C PRO A 2 10.45 -10.42 -16.56
N THR A 3 11.77 -10.27 -16.45
CA THR A 3 12.47 -9.82 -15.25
C THR A 3 12.58 -8.30 -15.29
N GLY A 4 11.48 -7.61 -14.99
CA GLY A 4 11.46 -6.17 -14.75
C GLY A 4 10.72 -5.95 -13.45
N GLY A 5 11.45 -5.67 -12.36
CA GLY A 5 10.83 -5.18 -11.13
C GLY A 5 10.13 -3.84 -11.41
N PRO A 6 9.07 -3.49 -10.67
CA PRO A 6 8.32 -2.26 -10.90
C PRO A 6 9.28 -1.07 -10.86
N THR A 7 9.31 -0.29 -11.93
CA THR A 7 10.11 0.93 -11.97
C THR A 7 9.47 1.98 -11.07
N ARG A 8 10.24 3.00 -10.67
CA ARG A 8 9.69 4.10 -9.88
C ARG A 8 8.49 4.77 -10.56
N GLY A 9 8.43 4.78 -11.90
CA GLY A 9 7.27 5.30 -12.64
C GLY A 9 5.98 4.51 -12.41
N ASP A 10 6.08 3.19 -12.26
CA ASP A 10 4.93 2.30 -12.12
C ASP A 10 4.26 2.47 -10.76
N ALA A 11 5.05 2.58 -9.69
CA ALA A 11 4.55 2.85 -8.33
C ALA A 11 3.82 4.22 -8.26
N TRP A 12 4.32 5.22 -8.97
CA TRP A 12 3.71 6.54 -9.02
C TRP A 12 2.41 6.55 -9.81
N GLN A 13 2.38 5.83 -10.94
CA GLN A 13 1.16 5.66 -11.72
C GLN A 13 0.10 4.91 -10.92
N LEU A 14 0.47 3.82 -10.25
CA LEU A 14 -0.38 3.07 -9.32
C LEU A 14 -0.97 3.96 -8.25
N ALA A 15 -0.14 4.79 -7.61
CA ALA A 15 -0.60 5.61 -6.52
C ALA A 15 -1.45 6.82 -6.95
N ARG A 16 -1.27 7.34 -8.17
CA ARG A 16 -2.24 8.28 -8.78
C ARG A 16 -3.59 7.59 -9.02
N THR A 17 -3.58 6.36 -9.53
CA THR A 17 -4.82 5.57 -9.73
C THR A 17 -5.50 5.27 -8.39
N ALA A 18 -4.72 5.05 -7.33
CA ALA A 18 -5.21 4.96 -5.97
C ALA A 18 -5.72 6.29 -5.41
N GLY A 19 -5.71 7.40 -6.15
CA GLY A 19 -6.16 8.73 -5.68
C GLY A 19 -5.31 9.31 -4.56
N MET A 20 -4.05 8.89 -4.42
CA MET A 20 -3.11 9.45 -3.43
C MET A 20 -2.43 10.69 -3.98
N THR A 21 -2.19 11.67 -3.11
CA THR A 21 -1.36 12.82 -3.44
C THR A 21 0.12 12.42 -3.38
N GLN A 22 0.95 13.08 -4.19
CA GLN A 22 2.41 12.88 -4.21
C GLN A 22 3.07 12.94 -2.81
N PRO A 23 2.73 13.89 -1.91
CA PRO A 23 3.22 13.89 -0.53
C PRO A 23 2.71 12.71 0.32
N GLY A 24 1.51 12.19 0.03
CA GLY A 24 0.96 11.02 0.71
C GLY A 24 1.71 9.74 0.36
N ILE A 25 2.12 9.60 -0.90
CA ILE A 25 2.92 8.46 -1.40
C ILE A 25 4.30 8.46 -0.75
N ALA A 26 4.98 9.61 -0.78
CA ALA A 26 6.32 9.74 -0.22
C ALA A 26 6.36 9.41 1.29
N ARG A 27 5.33 9.79 2.05
CA ARG A 27 5.22 9.45 3.47
C ARG A 27 4.96 7.97 3.71
N PHE A 28 4.14 7.34 2.87
CA PHE A 28 3.87 5.92 2.92
C PHE A 28 5.13 5.10 2.62
N GLU A 29 5.86 5.42 1.55
CA GLU A 29 7.13 4.76 1.20
C GLU A 29 8.22 4.97 2.25
N ALA A 30 8.27 6.16 2.87
CA ALA A 30 9.21 6.46 3.95
C ALA A 30 8.83 5.79 5.30
N GLY A 31 7.69 5.10 5.39
CA GLY A 31 7.18 4.52 6.63
C GLY A 31 6.77 5.57 7.68
N GLY A 32 6.63 6.84 7.28
CA GLY A 32 6.40 7.97 8.19
C GLY A 32 4.94 8.17 8.61
N THR A 33 4.01 7.37 8.10
CA THR A 33 2.58 7.46 8.45
C THR A 33 1.95 6.08 8.52
N VAL A 34 1.06 5.87 9.49
CA VAL A 34 0.14 4.72 9.49
C VAL A 34 -0.99 5.01 8.50
N PRO A 35 -1.09 4.30 7.37
CA PRO A 35 -2.20 4.49 6.43
C PRO A 35 -3.52 4.08 7.10
N THR A 36 -4.58 4.81 6.81
CA THR A 36 -5.94 4.43 7.23
C THR A 36 -6.47 3.29 6.37
N ILE A 37 -7.46 2.54 6.87
CA ILE A 37 -8.10 1.45 6.09
C ILE A 37 -8.59 1.92 4.72
N PRO A 38 -9.27 3.08 4.56
CA PRO A 38 -9.67 3.57 3.24
C PRO A 38 -8.50 3.82 2.26
N VAL A 39 -7.31 4.18 2.77
CA VAL A 39 -6.11 4.33 1.93
C VAL A 39 -5.62 2.95 1.45
N LEU A 40 -5.63 1.95 2.33
CA LEU A 40 -5.25 0.58 2.00
C LEU A 40 -6.19 -0.04 0.95
N GLU A 41 -7.49 0.22 1.03
CA GLU A 41 -8.47 -0.27 0.04
C GLU A 41 -8.21 0.30 -1.36
N ARG A 42 -7.90 1.60 -1.42
CA ARG A 42 -7.57 2.28 -2.69
C ARG A 42 -6.27 1.77 -3.30
N LEU A 43 -5.28 1.48 -2.48
CA LEU A 43 -4.03 0.87 -2.91
C LEU A 43 -4.27 -0.55 -3.44
N ALA A 44 -5.04 -1.37 -2.72
CA ALA A 44 -5.39 -2.73 -3.13
C ALA A 44 -6.10 -2.73 -4.50
N ARG A 45 -7.09 -1.83 -4.70
CA ARG A 45 -7.73 -1.65 -6.01
C ARG A 45 -6.77 -1.23 -7.12
N ALA A 46 -5.85 -0.30 -6.85
CA ALA A 46 -4.90 0.13 -7.85
C ALA A 46 -3.94 -1.01 -8.26
N LEU A 47 -3.60 -1.88 -7.32
CA LEU A 47 -2.73 -3.04 -7.50
C LEU A 47 -3.45 -4.28 -8.05
N ASP A 48 -4.76 -4.20 -8.31
CA ASP A 48 -5.61 -5.34 -8.66
C ASP A 48 -5.50 -6.50 -7.64
N ALA A 49 -5.56 -6.14 -6.35
CA ALA A 49 -5.40 -7.05 -5.22
C ALA A 49 -6.52 -6.89 -4.18
N ASP A 50 -6.70 -7.92 -3.35
CA ASP A 50 -7.64 -7.89 -2.21
C ASP A 50 -6.98 -7.37 -0.93
N LEU A 51 -7.66 -6.47 -0.22
CA LEU A 51 -7.24 -6.06 1.13
C LEU A 51 -7.73 -7.09 2.17
N VAL A 52 -6.81 -7.87 2.73
CA VAL A 52 -7.11 -8.83 3.80
C VAL A 52 -6.70 -8.25 5.16
N VAL A 53 -7.67 -7.94 6.01
CA VAL A 53 -7.45 -7.51 7.41
C VAL A 53 -7.80 -8.68 8.35
N ARG A 54 -6.82 -9.13 9.14
CA ARG A 54 -7.00 -10.24 10.09
C ARG A 54 -6.68 -9.81 11.51
N LEU A 55 -7.61 -10.04 12.42
CA LEU A 55 -7.38 -9.94 13.86
C LEU A 55 -6.94 -11.31 14.37
N ALA A 56 -5.86 -11.35 15.16
CA ALA A 56 -5.39 -12.57 15.81
C ALA A 56 -5.43 -12.39 17.33
N PRO A 57 -5.72 -13.45 18.12
CA PRO A 57 -5.52 -13.42 19.56
C PRO A 57 -4.09 -13.01 19.89
N ARG A 58 -3.91 -12.16 20.91
CA ARG A 58 -2.57 -11.88 21.43
C ARG A 58 -2.01 -13.17 22.02
N SER A 59 -0.81 -13.58 21.61
CA SER A 59 -0.11 -14.64 22.32
C SER A 59 0.01 -14.25 23.79
N PRO A 60 -0.32 -15.14 24.73
CA PRO A 60 -0.10 -14.85 26.14
C PRO A 60 1.39 -14.54 26.33
N ALA A 61 1.69 -13.48 27.09
CA ALA A 61 3.05 -13.22 27.54
C ALA A 61 3.47 -14.43 28.39
N ALA A 62 4.58 -15.06 28.01
CA ALA A 62 5.20 -16.14 28.78
C ALA A 62 5.74 -15.62 30.12
#